data_AF-A0A8S8Y1E0-F1
#
_entry.id   AF-A0A8S8Y1E0-F1
#
_cell.length_a   1.000
_cell.length_b   1.000
_cell.length_c   1.000
_cell.angle_alpha   90.00
_cell.angle_beta   90.00
_cell.angle_gamma   90.00
#
_symmetry.space_group_name_H-M   'P 1'
#
loop_
_entity.id
_entity.type
_entity.pdbx_description
1 polymer ?
#
loop_
_entity_poly.entity_id
_entity_poly.type
_entity_poly.pdbx_seq_one_letter_code
_entity_poly.pdbx_strand_id
1 'polypeptide(L)'
;MTLDIRDAPNLTAVIEGPGSDNSILQIDEVVYINGTAQSFGASPTSLSGNLSFGMRELNGGGTFVELFNQSVNGAFTISHVLDVNTTFVKAGNVELELIFYPDNLDATDSLNTSGTEWFLQGLLFFDLLANSQQRGQDVGIIVQVSDHLGGQLDLNLTGNFTFDFDGSTVNDNY
;
A
#
# COMPACT_ATOMS: atom_id res chain seq x y z
N MET A 1 -32.38 12.81 29.67
CA MET A 1 -31.24 12.37 28.83
C MET A 1 -31.29 13.23 27.58
N THR A 2 -30.41 14.22 27.46
CA THR A 2 -30.29 15.06 26.27
C THR A 2 -29.40 14.31 25.28
N LEU A 3 -29.97 13.98 24.12
CA LEU A 3 -29.21 13.44 23.00
C LEU A 3 -28.37 14.59 22.46
N ASP A 4 -27.05 14.48 22.59
CA ASP A 4 -26.10 15.40 21.99
C ASP A 4 -25.98 15.07 20.50
N ILE A 5 -26.67 15.86 19.66
CA ILE A 5 -26.58 15.77 18.19
C ILE A 5 -25.65 16.91 17.75
N ARG A 6 -24.37 16.60 17.55
CA ARG A 6 -23.40 17.51 16.93
C ARG A 6 -23.37 17.27 15.41
N ASP A 7 -23.14 18.34 14.64
CA ASP A 7 -22.93 18.22 13.20
C ASP A 7 -21.64 17.44 12.93
N ALA A 8 -21.76 16.33 12.21
CA ALA A 8 -20.63 15.57 11.72
C ALA A 8 -20.23 16.08 10.32
N PRO A 9 -18.94 16.00 9.94
CA PRO A 9 -18.55 16.17 8.55
C PRO A 9 -19.11 15.02 7.69
N ASN A 10 -19.09 15.22 6.37
CA ASN A 10 -19.44 14.23 5.36
C ASN A 10 -18.27 14.09 4.39
N LEU A 11 -17.53 13.00 4.51
CA LEU A 11 -16.43 12.60 3.65
C LEU A 11 -16.95 11.66 2.56
N THR A 12 -16.74 12.06 1.31
CA THR A 12 -16.95 11.20 0.14
C THR A 12 -15.66 11.13 -0.64
N ALA A 13 -15.17 9.93 -0.95
CA ALA A 13 -13.94 9.78 -1.69
C ALA A 13 -13.90 8.45 -2.47
N VAL A 14 -13.08 8.42 -3.51
CA VAL A 14 -12.69 7.22 -4.24
C VAL A 14 -11.18 7.08 -4.13
N ILE A 15 -10.73 5.86 -3.85
CA ILE A 15 -9.31 5.47 -3.81
C ILE A 15 -9.06 4.60 -5.04
N GLU A 16 -8.00 4.90 -5.79
CA GLU A 16 -7.65 4.18 -7.01
C GLU A 16 -6.14 3.89 -7.04
N GLY A 17 -5.79 2.62 -7.22
CA GLY A 17 -4.43 2.19 -7.54
C GLY A 17 -3.97 2.62 -8.94
N PRO A 18 -2.69 2.38 -9.28
CA PRO A 18 -2.07 2.87 -10.51
C PRO A 18 -2.49 2.11 -11.79
N GLY A 19 -3.05 0.90 -11.64
CA GLY A 19 -3.32 -0.04 -12.73
C GLY A 19 -4.74 0.03 -13.31
N SER A 20 -5.06 -0.95 -14.16
CA SER A 20 -6.43 -1.15 -14.66
C SER A 20 -7.40 -1.68 -13.60
N ASP A 21 -6.85 -2.31 -12.55
CA ASP A 21 -7.60 -2.72 -11.37
C ASP A 21 -7.27 -1.74 -10.23
N ASN A 22 -8.25 -0.90 -9.92
CA ASN A 22 -8.11 0.17 -8.94
C ASN A 22 -7.93 -0.36 -7.50
N SER A 23 -8.28 -1.62 -7.21
CA SER A 23 -8.12 -2.17 -5.85
C SER A 23 -6.72 -2.73 -5.57
N ILE A 24 -5.86 -2.78 -6.60
CA ILE A 24 -4.46 -3.20 -6.48
C ILE A 24 -3.59 -1.95 -6.31
N LEU A 25 -3.04 -1.79 -5.11
CA LEU A 25 -2.04 -0.78 -4.78
C LEU A 25 -0.64 -1.38 -4.95
N GLN A 26 0.36 -0.55 -5.24
CA GLN A 26 1.72 -1.02 -5.51
C GLN A 26 2.75 -0.14 -4.81
N ILE A 27 3.76 -0.75 -4.21
CA ILE A 27 4.93 -0.06 -3.65
C ILE A 27 5.66 0.70 -4.77
N ASP A 28 6.13 1.91 -4.46
CA ASP A 28 6.76 2.90 -5.33
C ASP A 28 5.89 3.47 -6.46
N GLU A 29 4.58 3.19 -6.43
CA GLU A 29 3.61 3.74 -7.38
C GLU A 29 2.60 4.69 -6.70
N VAL A 30 1.89 5.44 -7.54
CA VAL A 30 0.91 6.45 -7.08
C VAL A 30 -0.45 5.82 -6.77
N VAL A 31 -1.01 6.17 -5.62
CA VAL A 31 -2.41 6.02 -5.26
C VAL A 31 -3.12 7.36 -5.43
N TYR A 32 -4.26 7.33 -6.11
CA TYR A 32 -5.10 8.50 -6.33
C TYR A 32 -6.27 8.51 -5.34
N ILE A 33 -6.49 9.65 -4.69
CA ILE A 33 -7.61 9.81 -3.76
C ILE A 33 -8.34 11.10 -4.11
N ASN A 34 -9.56 10.95 -4.60
CA ASN A 34 -10.40 12.05 -5.09
C ASN A 34 -11.69 12.11 -4.30
N GLY A 35 -12.07 13.30 -3.82
CA GLY A 35 -13.22 13.39 -2.95
C GLY A 35 -13.62 14.79 -2.53
N THR A 36 -14.55 14.83 -1.58
CA THR A 36 -14.99 16.07 -0.92
C THR A 36 -15.19 15.86 0.57
N ALA A 37 -14.88 16.90 1.34
CA ALA A 37 -15.20 17.01 2.75
C ALA A 37 -16.14 18.21 2.96
N GLN A 38 -17.37 17.95 3.40
CA GLN A 38 -18.42 18.97 3.52
C GLN A 38 -19.14 18.88 4.86
N SER A 39 -19.82 19.95 5.25
CA SER A 39 -20.77 19.90 6.37
C SER A 39 -22.00 19.07 6.01
N PHE A 40 -22.67 18.51 7.02
CA PHE A 40 -23.94 17.83 6.83
C PHE A 40 -25.09 18.84 6.67
N GLY A 41 -26.14 18.45 5.93
CA GLY A 41 -27.39 19.23 5.83
C GLY A 41 -27.87 19.50 4.40
N ALA A 42 -28.95 20.29 4.28
CA ALA A 42 -29.60 20.58 2.99
C ALA A 42 -28.80 21.52 2.07
N SER A 43 -27.89 22.30 2.65
CA SER A 43 -26.96 23.18 1.91
C SER A 43 -25.53 22.99 2.45
N PRO A 44 -24.87 21.88 2.09
CA PRO A 44 -23.51 21.60 2.53
C PRO A 44 -22.51 22.71 2.13
N THR A 45 -21.54 22.95 3.00
CA THR A 45 -20.42 23.87 2.75
C THR A 45 -19.11 23.12 2.86
N SER A 46 -18.10 23.54 2.10
CA SER A 46 -16.74 23.00 2.21
C SER A 46 -16.19 23.14 3.64
N LEU A 47 -15.57 22.07 4.13
CA LEU A 47 -14.86 22.08 5.41
C LEU A 47 -13.35 22.00 5.18
N SER A 48 -12.61 22.81 5.93
CA SER A 48 -11.16 22.66 6.09
C SER A 48 -10.87 21.67 7.21
N GLY A 49 -9.79 20.90 7.03
CA GLY A 49 -9.33 19.96 8.04
C GLY A 49 -8.19 19.10 7.51
N ASN A 50 -7.84 18.08 8.28
CA ASN A 50 -6.81 17.12 7.91
C ASN A 50 -7.44 15.79 7.43
N LEU A 51 -6.91 15.26 6.33
CA LEU A 51 -7.24 13.95 5.81
C LEU A 51 -6.07 13.00 6.12
N SER A 52 -6.35 11.97 6.91
CA SER A 52 -5.40 10.89 7.21
C SER A 52 -5.76 9.66 6.38
N PHE A 53 -4.76 9.10 5.71
CA PHE A 53 -4.88 7.84 4.96
C PHE A 53 -3.95 6.80 5.58
N GLY A 54 -4.51 5.63 5.88
CA GLY A 54 -3.79 4.55 6.51
C GLY A 54 -4.04 3.20 5.86
N MET A 55 -3.11 2.27 6.10
CA MET A 55 -3.17 0.89 5.60
C MET A 55 -2.71 -0.10 6.68
N ARG A 56 -3.28 -1.30 6.68
CA ARG A 56 -2.77 -2.44 7.48
C ARG A 56 -3.05 -3.78 6.79
N GLU A 57 -2.42 -4.85 7.26
CA GLU A 57 -2.74 -6.20 6.77
C GLU A 57 -4.18 -6.59 7.11
N LEU A 58 -4.85 -7.29 6.20
CA LEU A 58 -6.20 -7.80 6.43
C LEU A 58 -6.23 -8.70 7.66
N ASN A 59 -7.13 -8.42 8.61
CA ASN A 59 -7.23 -9.10 9.91
C ASN A 59 -5.98 -8.99 10.81
N GLY A 60 -5.06 -8.05 10.57
CA GLY A 60 -3.83 -7.88 11.34
C GLY A 60 -4.03 -7.47 12.80
N GLY A 61 -5.23 -6.98 13.17
CA GLY A 61 -5.61 -6.64 14.55
C GLY A 61 -4.91 -5.41 15.15
N GLY A 62 -3.95 -4.81 14.45
CA GLY A 62 -3.20 -3.62 14.86
C GLY A 62 -3.73 -2.29 14.33
N THR A 63 -3.04 -1.20 14.69
CA THR A 63 -3.29 0.16 14.17
C THR A 63 -2.90 0.27 12.70
N PHE A 64 -3.62 1.10 11.95
CA PHE A 64 -3.22 1.46 10.59
C PHE A 64 -1.87 2.19 10.59
N VAL A 65 -1.01 1.84 9.64
CA VAL A 65 0.18 2.63 9.30
C VAL A 65 -0.31 3.88 8.58
N GLU A 66 -0.04 5.06 9.13
CA GLU A 66 -0.37 6.33 8.48
C GLU A 66 0.56 6.57 7.30
N LEU A 67 -0.01 6.60 6.09
CA LEU A 67 0.69 6.82 4.83
C LEU A 67 0.83 8.31 4.52
N PHE A 68 -0.21 9.08 4.82
CA PHE A 68 -0.12 10.53 4.87
C PHE A 68 -1.13 11.15 5.82
N ASN A 69 -0.82 12.38 6.21
CA ASN A 69 -1.73 13.30 6.89
C ASN A 69 -1.60 14.67 6.24
N GLN A 70 -2.64 15.12 5.53
CA GLN A 70 -2.57 16.33 4.70
C GLN A 70 -3.81 17.20 4.88
N SER A 71 -3.62 18.52 4.88
CA SER A 71 -4.74 19.46 4.97
C SER A 71 -5.50 19.55 3.65
N VAL A 72 -6.83 19.52 3.73
CA VAL A 72 -7.77 19.67 2.60
C VAL A 72 -8.81 20.73 2.92
N ASN A 73 -9.45 21.31 1.90
CA ASN A 73 -10.56 22.25 2.06
C ASN A 73 -11.64 22.00 1.02
N GLY A 74 -12.73 21.35 1.42
CA GLY A 74 -13.79 20.98 0.51
C GLY A 74 -13.39 19.87 -0.45
N ALA A 75 -13.39 20.16 -1.74
CA ALA A 75 -13.00 19.21 -2.77
C ALA A 75 -11.48 19.02 -2.81
N PHE A 76 -11.03 17.78 -2.99
CA PHE A 76 -9.60 17.45 -3.05
C PHE A 76 -9.30 16.40 -4.13
N THR A 77 -8.08 16.47 -4.65
CA THR A 77 -7.46 15.51 -5.54
C THR A 77 -6.04 15.30 -5.06
N ILE A 78 -5.76 14.11 -4.54
CA ILE A 78 -4.49 13.76 -3.93
C ILE A 78 -3.84 12.64 -4.75
N SER A 79 -2.55 12.80 -5.02
CA SER A 79 -1.68 11.75 -5.56
C SER A 79 -0.60 11.48 -4.52
N HIS A 80 -0.54 10.25 -4.03
CA HIS A 80 0.41 9.85 -3.00
C HIS A 80 1.19 8.62 -3.47
N VAL A 81 2.53 8.65 -3.39
CA VAL A 81 3.38 7.52 -3.72
C VAL A 81 3.52 6.62 -2.50
N LEU A 82 3.28 5.32 -2.65
CA LEU A 82 3.54 4.32 -1.61
C LEU A 82 5.03 3.99 -1.55
N ASP A 83 5.83 4.93 -1.04
CA ASP A 83 7.29 4.80 -0.96
C ASP A 83 7.68 3.57 -0.13
N VAL A 84 8.59 2.76 -0.67
CA VAL A 84 9.14 1.56 -0.02
C VAL A 84 9.71 1.84 1.37
N ASN A 85 10.22 3.05 1.62
CA ASN A 85 10.84 3.44 2.88
C ASN A 85 9.85 3.93 3.94
N THR A 86 8.57 4.09 3.60
CA THR A 86 7.54 4.57 4.54
C THR A 86 6.30 3.70 4.60
N THR A 87 6.10 2.81 3.64
CA THR A 87 4.96 1.89 3.59
C THR A 87 5.28 0.60 4.34
N PHE A 88 5.24 0.64 5.67
CA PHE A 88 5.58 -0.51 6.53
C PHE A 88 4.43 -1.51 6.69
N VAL A 89 3.86 -1.97 5.58
CA VAL A 89 2.76 -2.95 5.56
C VAL A 89 3.15 -4.11 4.65
N LYS A 90 3.00 -5.35 5.13
CA LYS A 90 3.31 -6.51 4.28
C LYS A 90 2.42 -6.54 3.04
N ALA A 91 3.03 -6.86 1.91
CA ALA A 91 2.30 -7.09 0.66
C ALA A 91 1.32 -8.26 0.81
N GLY A 92 0.19 -8.19 0.11
CA GLY A 92 -0.92 -9.13 0.25
C GLY A 92 -2.25 -8.42 0.40
N ASN A 93 -3.25 -9.12 0.94
CA ASN A 93 -4.54 -8.52 1.26
C ASN A 93 -4.41 -7.49 2.39
N VAL A 94 -4.98 -6.31 2.17
CA VAL A 94 -4.90 -5.18 3.10
C VAL A 94 -6.28 -4.60 3.40
N GLU A 95 -6.35 -3.81 4.46
CA GLU A 95 -7.46 -2.92 4.77
C GLU A 95 -6.98 -1.48 4.65
N LEU A 96 -7.88 -0.60 4.20
CA LEU A 96 -7.62 0.83 4.04
C LEU A 96 -8.50 1.64 4.99
N GLU A 97 -7.96 2.72 5.50
CA GLU A 97 -8.65 3.70 6.33
C GLU A 97 -8.42 5.11 5.77
N LEU A 98 -9.49 5.87 5.60
CA LEU A 98 -9.42 7.28 5.22
C LEU A 98 -10.32 8.06 6.17
N ILE A 99 -9.75 8.92 7.01
CA ILE A 99 -10.47 9.68 8.04
C ILE A 99 -10.24 11.16 7.82
N PHE A 100 -11.32 11.93 7.88
CA PHE A 100 -11.29 13.38 7.87
C PHE A 100 -11.51 13.97 9.28
N TYR A 101 -10.60 14.87 9.66
CA TYR A 101 -10.58 15.62 10.91
C TYR A 101 -10.81 17.11 10.62
N PRO A 102 -12.06 17.61 10.70
CA PRO A 102 -12.37 19.01 10.47
C PRO A 102 -11.74 19.93 11.53
N ASP A 103 -11.33 21.13 11.12
CA ASP A 103 -10.69 22.12 12.02
C ASP A 103 -11.65 22.67 13.09
N ASN A 104 -12.94 22.69 12.80
CA ASN A 104 -13.96 23.44 13.54
C ASN A 104 -15.14 22.59 14.02
N LEU A 105 -15.07 21.27 13.88
CA LEU A 105 -16.06 20.34 14.44
C LEU A 105 -15.35 19.33 15.34
N ASP A 106 -16.01 18.93 16.43
CA ASP A 106 -15.48 17.91 17.36
C ASP A 106 -15.74 16.47 16.87
N ALA A 107 -16.28 16.30 15.66
CA ALA A 107 -16.63 15.03 15.06
C ALA A 107 -15.81 14.78 13.79
N THR A 108 -15.45 13.53 13.55
CA THR A 108 -14.74 13.05 12.36
C THR A 108 -15.67 12.24 11.49
N ASP A 109 -15.27 12.01 10.24
CA ASP A 109 -15.95 11.05 9.37
C ASP A 109 -14.92 10.19 8.64
N SER A 110 -15.29 8.95 8.34
CA SER A 110 -14.41 7.97 7.72
C SER A 110 -15.05 7.37 6.46
N LEU A 111 -14.24 7.17 5.43
CA LEU A 111 -14.69 6.48 4.23
C LEU A 111 -14.93 5.02 4.55
N ASN A 112 -16.12 4.51 4.22
CA ASN A 112 -16.36 3.08 4.26
C ASN A 112 -15.66 2.39 3.08
N THR A 113 -14.57 1.68 3.36
CA THR A 113 -13.80 0.90 2.39
C THR A 113 -14.25 -0.58 2.32
N SER A 114 -15.21 -0.99 3.15
CA SER A 114 -15.73 -2.36 3.18
C SER A 114 -16.51 -2.68 1.89
N GLY A 115 -16.37 -3.90 1.39
CA GLY A 115 -16.99 -4.35 0.14
C GLY A 115 -16.07 -4.31 -1.08
N THR A 116 -14.87 -3.73 -0.95
CA THR A 116 -13.78 -3.87 -1.93
C THR A 116 -12.67 -4.72 -1.31
N GLU A 117 -12.20 -5.74 -2.03
CA GLU A 117 -11.00 -6.48 -1.63
C GLU A 117 -9.76 -5.72 -2.12
N TRP A 118 -8.98 -5.21 -1.17
CA TRP A 118 -7.77 -4.45 -1.45
C TRP A 118 -6.53 -5.34 -1.38
N PHE A 119 -5.58 -5.07 -2.28
CA PHE A 119 -4.33 -5.82 -2.35
C PHE A 119 -3.14 -4.87 -2.50
N LEU A 120 -2.10 -5.05 -1.70
CA LEU A 120 -0.82 -4.37 -1.84
C LEU A 120 0.17 -5.29 -2.56
N GLN A 121 0.66 -4.87 -3.72
CA GLN A 121 1.79 -5.50 -4.39
C GLN A 121 3.09 -4.87 -3.88
N GLY A 122 3.96 -5.73 -3.34
CA GLY A 122 5.29 -5.33 -2.91
C GLY A 122 6.34 -5.55 -3.99
N LEU A 123 7.56 -5.16 -3.66
CA LEU A 123 8.76 -5.49 -4.42
C LEU A 123 9.45 -6.73 -3.83
N LEU A 124 10.08 -7.51 -4.71
CA LEU A 124 10.99 -8.58 -4.32
C LEU A 124 12.41 -8.20 -4.75
N PHE A 125 13.34 -8.25 -3.82
CA PHE A 125 14.75 -8.03 -4.09
C PHE A 125 15.47 -9.38 -4.16
N PHE A 126 16.32 -9.54 -5.17
CA PHE A 126 17.09 -10.76 -5.40
C PHE A 126 18.58 -10.43 -5.28
N ASP A 127 19.22 -11.00 -4.26
CA ASP A 127 20.65 -10.87 -4.04
C ASP A 127 21.35 -12.16 -4.45
N LEU A 128 22.33 -12.04 -5.36
CA LEU A 128 23.18 -13.14 -5.80
C LEU A 128 24.55 -13.02 -5.14
N LEU A 129 24.89 -14.02 -4.34
CA LEU A 129 26.17 -14.09 -3.64
C LEU A 129 27.00 -15.23 -4.24
N ALA A 130 28.17 -14.86 -4.77
CA ALA A 130 29.16 -15.80 -5.28
C ALA A 130 30.56 -15.38 -4.83
N ASN A 131 31.39 -16.37 -4.48
CA ASN A 131 32.80 -16.15 -4.19
C ASN A 131 33.62 -16.29 -5.47
N SER A 132 34.78 -15.63 -5.55
CA SER A 132 35.74 -15.85 -6.65
C SER A 132 36.13 -17.33 -6.72
N GLN A 133 36.01 -17.95 -7.89
CA GLN A 133 36.32 -19.36 -8.13
C GLN A 133 37.35 -19.54 -9.25
N GLN A 134 38.11 -20.64 -9.15
CA GLN A 134 39.05 -21.04 -10.20
C GLN A 134 38.27 -21.61 -11.39
N ARG A 135 38.68 -21.23 -12.60
CA ARG A 135 38.05 -21.70 -13.84
C ARG A 135 38.02 -23.23 -13.90
N GLY A 136 36.85 -23.80 -14.20
CA GLY A 136 36.65 -25.25 -14.34
C GLY A 136 36.39 -25.98 -13.02
N GLN A 137 36.03 -25.26 -11.97
CA GLN A 137 35.53 -25.82 -10.71
C GLN A 137 34.07 -25.44 -10.51
N ASP A 138 33.33 -26.28 -9.80
CA ASP A 138 31.94 -26.02 -9.44
C ASP A 138 31.84 -24.74 -8.61
N VAL A 139 30.79 -23.95 -8.86
CA VAL A 139 30.50 -22.74 -8.12
C VAL A 139 29.15 -22.87 -7.41
N GLY A 140 29.14 -22.58 -6.11
CA GLY A 140 27.90 -22.36 -5.38
C GLY A 140 27.49 -20.89 -5.52
N ILE A 141 26.28 -20.66 -6.05
CA ILE A 141 25.63 -19.35 -6.03
C ILE A 141 24.52 -19.43 -4.99
N ILE A 142 24.52 -18.49 -4.04
CA ILE A 142 23.41 -18.32 -3.11
C ILE A 142 22.51 -17.24 -3.67
N VAL A 143 21.22 -17.57 -3.81
CA VAL A 143 20.17 -16.59 -4.14
C VAL A 143 19.39 -16.32 -2.86
N GLN A 144 19.36 -15.06 -2.45
CA GLN A 144 18.53 -14.59 -1.34
C GLN A 144 17.42 -13.73 -1.90
N VAL A 145 16.20 -13.93 -1.40
CA VAL A 145 15.05 -13.10 -1.74
C VAL A 145 14.54 -12.43 -0.48
N SER A 146 14.30 -11.14 -0.57
CA SER A 146 13.62 -10.37 0.48
C SER A 146 12.44 -9.61 -0.11
N ASP A 147 11.42 -9.40 0.72
CA ASP A 147 10.36 -8.46 0.40
C ASP A 147 10.82 -7.01 0.60
N HIS A 148 9.94 -6.08 0.21
CA HIS A 148 10.19 -4.64 0.33
C HIS A 148 10.39 -4.14 1.78
N LEU A 149 10.07 -4.95 2.79
CA LEU A 149 10.33 -4.68 4.21
C LEU A 149 11.63 -5.33 4.71
N GLY A 150 12.39 -5.98 3.83
CA GLY A 150 13.60 -6.73 4.16
C GLY A 150 13.34 -8.09 4.80
N GLY A 151 12.09 -8.55 4.82
CA GLY A 151 11.72 -9.89 5.27
C GLY A 151 12.27 -10.93 4.30
N GLN A 152 13.21 -11.77 4.75
CA GLN A 152 13.74 -12.84 3.92
C GLN A 152 12.64 -13.86 3.66
N LEU A 153 12.41 -14.15 2.38
CA LEU A 153 11.45 -15.15 1.95
C LEU A 153 12.20 -16.43 1.64
N ASP A 154 11.70 -17.54 2.15
CA ASP A 154 12.11 -18.84 1.66
C ASP A 154 11.70 -18.92 0.19
N LEU A 155 12.69 -19.12 -0.68
CA LEU A 155 12.44 -19.44 -2.07
C LEU A 155 11.72 -20.78 -2.12
N ASN A 156 10.39 -20.75 -2.32
CA ASN A 156 9.71 -21.93 -2.82
C ASN A 156 10.13 -22.10 -4.29
N LEU A 157 11.25 -22.80 -4.50
CA LEU A 157 11.81 -23.14 -5.80
C LEU A 157 10.95 -24.17 -6.57
N THR A 158 9.64 -24.24 -6.32
CA THR A 158 8.74 -25.02 -7.18
C THR A 158 8.53 -24.26 -8.48
N GLY A 159 9.29 -24.63 -9.50
CA GLY A 159 9.21 -24.05 -10.84
C GLY A 159 10.26 -24.65 -11.76
N ASN A 160 10.13 -24.38 -13.06
CA ASN A 160 11.19 -24.70 -14.03
C ASN A 160 12.11 -23.48 -14.13
N PHE A 161 13.36 -23.64 -13.68
CA PHE A 161 14.38 -22.61 -13.80
C PHE A 161 15.30 -22.94 -14.97
N THR A 162 15.68 -21.92 -15.74
CA THR A 162 16.73 -22.02 -16.76
C THR A 162 17.90 -21.13 -16.38
N PHE A 163 19.10 -21.70 -16.42
CA PHE A 163 20.34 -20.95 -16.41
C PHE A 163 20.81 -20.79 -17.85
N ASP A 164 20.91 -19.54 -18.29
CA ASP A 164 21.43 -19.18 -19.60
C ASP A 164 22.77 -18.46 -19.45
N PHE A 165 23.78 -18.93 -20.19
CA PHE A 165 25.09 -18.30 -20.28
C PHE A 165 25.41 -17.97 -21.73
N ASP A 166 25.80 -16.72 -22.00
CA ASP A 166 26.05 -16.20 -23.36
C ASP A 166 24.93 -16.50 -24.37
N GLY A 167 23.68 -16.44 -23.92
CA GLY A 167 22.50 -16.69 -24.76
C GLY A 167 22.22 -18.18 -25.05
N SER A 168 22.88 -19.09 -24.34
CA SER A 168 22.63 -20.53 -24.42
C SER A 168 22.23 -21.11 -23.06
N THR A 169 21.19 -21.95 -23.04
CA THR A 169 20.78 -22.65 -21.82
C THR A 169 21.80 -23.71 -21.43
N VAL A 170 22.27 -23.65 -20.18
CA VAL A 170 23.31 -24.52 -19.60
C VAL A 170 22.79 -25.33 -18.40
N ASN A 171 21.48 -25.60 -18.34
CA ASN A 171 20.90 -26.46 -17.31
C ASN A 171 21.44 -27.89 -17.41
N ASP A 172 22.33 -28.27 -16.50
CA ASP A 172 22.62 -29.67 -16.23
C ASP A 172 21.61 -30.18 -15.19
N ASN A 173 20.67 -31.03 -15.63
CA ASN A 173 19.77 -31.74 -14.72
C ASN A 173 20.62 -32.59 -13.76
N TYR A 174 20.47 -32.39 -12.45
CA TYR A 174 20.93 -33.35 -11.44
C TYR A 174 19.81 -34.31 -11.07
#